data_AF-A0A946G3V8-F1
#
_entry.id   AF-A0A946G3V8-F1
#
_cell.length_a   1.000
_cell.length_b   1.000
_cell.length_c   1.000
_cell.angle_alpha   90.00
_cell.angle_beta   90.00
_cell.angle_gamma   90.00
#
_symmetry.space_group_name_H-M   'P 1'
#
loop_
_entity.id
_entity.type
_entity.pdbx_description
1 polymer ?
#
loop_
_entity_poly.entity_id
_entity_poly.type
_entity_poly.pdbx_seq_one_letter_code
_entity_poly.pdbx_strand_id
1 'polypeptide(L)' 'MKKSLFFRVWKFTFPYIDIRLTGLVGLAFGLMIAKLWTPILYLDWYWYLVIALLAAIKPIITFWKQV' A
#
# COMPACT_ATOMS: atom_id res chain seq x y z
N MET A 1 -6.87 -11.69 -29.38
CA MET A 1 -7.60 -11.64 -28.09
C MET A 1 -6.64 -11.17 -27.00
N LYS A 2 -6.91 -10.04 -26.33
CA LYS A 2 -6.10 -9.59 -25.17
C LYS A 2 -6.21 -10.65 -24.07
N LYS A 3 -5.09 -11.19 -23.59
CA LYS A 3 -5.10 -12.17 -22.48
C LYS A 3 -5.80 -11.56 -21.26
N SER A 4 -6.51 -12.38 -20.49
CA SER A 4 -7.21 -11.92 -19.29
C SER A 4 -6.22 -11.22 -18.33
N LEU A 5 -6.71 -10.24 -17.58
CA LEU A 5 -5.88 -9.41 -16.70
C LEU A 5 -5.13 -10.27 -15.67
N PHE A 6 -5.76 -11.37 -15.21
CA PHE A 6 -5.16 -12.35 -14.30
C PHE A 6 -3.84 -12.93 -14.83
N PHE A 7 -3.79 -13.36 -16.09
CA PHE A 7 -2.54 -13.92 -16.67
C PHE A 7 -1.44 -12.88 -16.88
N ARG A 8 -1.78 -11.59 -16.95
CA ARG A 8 -0.80 -10.51 -17.12
C ARG A 8 -0.14 -10.15 -15.79
N VAL A 9 -0.90 -10.12 -14.71
CA VAL A 9 -0.40 -9.84 -13.35
C VAL A 9 0.66 -10.85 -12.91
N TRP A 10 0.57 -12.12 -13.33
CA TRP A 10 1.59 -13.14 -13.06
C TRP A 10 2.98 -12.82 -13.60
N LYS A 11 3.11 -11.87 -14.54
CA LYS A 11 4.40 -11.43 -15.10
C LYS A 11 4.90 -10.11 -14.51
N PHE A 12 4.18 -9.52 -13.57
CA PHE A 12 4.53 -8.23 -12.99
C PHE A 12 5.79 -8.36 -12.14
N THR A 13 6.69 -7.39 -12.29
CA THR A 13 7.92 -7.33 -11.52
C THR A 13 7.93 -6.03 -10.73
N PHE A 14 7.99 -6.14 -9.41
CA PHE A 14 8.02 -4.96 -8.54
C PHE A 14 9.46 -4.72 -8.05
N PRO A 15 9.96 -3.48 -8.15
CA PRO A 15 11.20 -3.09 -7.48
C PRO A 15 11.13 -3.30 -5.97
N TYR A 16 12.26 -3.62 -5.33
CA TYR A 16 12.33 -3.81 -3.88
C TYR A 16 11.77 -2.63 -3.06
N ILE A 17 11.94 -1.42 -3.57
CA ILE A 17 11.41 -0.21 -2.93
C ILE A 17 9.87 -0.20 -2.89
N ASP A 18 9.21 -0.70 -3.94
CA ASP A 18 7.75 -0.75 -4.00
C ASP A 18 7.20 -1.82 -3.05
N ILE A 19 7.93 -2.92 -2.85
CA ILE A 19 7.61 -3.96 -1.85
C ILE A 19 7.71 -3.37 -0.43
N ARG A 20 8.78 -2.64 -0.11
CA ARG A 20 8.96 -1.99 1.20
C ARG A 20 7.88 -0.94 1.45
N LEU A 21 7.54 -0.13 0.45
CA LEU A 21 6.46 0.84 0.54
C LEU A 21 5.11 0.16 0.78
N THR A 22 4.83 -0.95 0.10
CA THR A 22 3.61 -1.74 0.34
C THR A 22 3.56 -2.28 1.78
N GLY A 23 4.71 -2.70 2.33
CA GLY A 23 4.83 -3.04 3.75
C GLY A 23 4.52 -1.86 4.68
N LEU A 24 5.03 -0.66 4.37
CA LEU A 24 4.72 0.57 5.12
C LEU A 24 3.24 0.94 5.05
N VAL A 25 2.58 0.75 3.89
CA VAL A 25 1.13 0.90 3.75
C VAL A 25 0.40 -0.03 4.72
N GLY A 26 0.76 -1.32 4.73
CA GLY A 26 0.18 -2.30 5.65
C GLY A 26 0.38 -1.94 7.12
N LEU A 27 1.58 -1.52 7.50
CA LEU A 27 1.88 -1.07 8.87
C LEU A 27 1.10 0.19 9.25
N ALA A 28 1.01 1.18 8.37
CA ALA A 28 0.27 2.40 8.61
C ALA A 28 -1.23 2.12 8.79
N PHE A 29 -1.83 1.26 7.96
CA PHE A 29 -3.21 0.80 8.18
C PHE A 29 -3.37 0.02 9.49
N GLY A 30 -2.40 -0.83 9.84
CA GLY A 30 -2.39 -1.53 11.13
C GLY A 30 -2.39 -0.56 12.33
N LEU A 31 -1.58 0.49 12.27
CA LEU A 31 -1.55 1.54 13.30
C LEU A 31 -2.81 2.40 13.32
N MET A 32 -3.40 2.67 12.14
CA MET A 32 -4.69 3.36 12.03
C MET A 32 -5.79 2.58 12.75
N ILE A 33 -5.83 1.26 12.54
CA ILE A 33 -6.77 0.35 13.21
C ILE A 33 -6.45 0.28 14.70
N ALA A 34 -5.17 0.15 15.09
CA ALA A 34 -4.76 0.11 16.49
C ALA A 34 -5.16 1.38 17.28
N LYS A 35 -5.21 2.56 16.64
CA LYS A 35 -5.68 3.81 17.25
C LYS A 35 -7.16 3.77 17.68
N LEU A 36 -7.97 2.84 17.16
CA LEU A 36 -9.39 2.70 17.50
C LEU A 36 -9.62 2.04 18.87
N TRP A 37 -8.64 1.31 19.41
CA TRP A 37 -8.70 0.80 20.79
C TRP A 37 -8.25 1.88 21.78
N THR A 38 -8.48 1.64 23.10
CA THR A 38 -8.07 2.53 24.19
C THR A 38 -6.70 3.16 23.89
N PRO A 39 -6.50 4.46 24.13
CA PRO A 39 -5.52 5.25 23.40
C PRO A 39 -4.08 4.82 23.73
N ILE A 40 -3.57 3.84 22.98
CA ILE A 40 -2.17 3.38 23.02
C ILE A 40 -1.30 4.33 22.20
N LEU A 41 -1.90 5.00 21.21
CA LEU A 41 -1.21 5.84 20.24
C LEU A 41 -1.60 7.32 20.41
N TYR A 42 -0.60 8.19 20.48
CA TYR A 42 -0.78 9.63 20.63
C TYR A 42 -1.28 10.29 19.33
N LEU A 43 -0.71 9.90 18.18
CA LEU A 43 -1.04 10.49 16.88
C LEU A 43 -2.47 10.13 16.44
N ASP A 44 -3.16 11.06 15.79
CA ASP A 44 -4.52 10.85 15.31
C ASP A 44 -4.61 9.92 14.10
N TRP A 45 -5.77 9.26 13.95
CA TRP A 45 -6.02 8.22 12.95
C TRP A 45 -5.74 8.69 11.51
N TYR A 46 -6.07 9.95 11.20
CA TYR A 46 -5.94 10.51 9.84
C TYR A 46 -4.48 10.61 9.38
N TRP A 47 -3.52 10.77 10.30
CA TRP A 47 -2.10 10.81 9.95
C TRP A 47 -1.61 9.48 9.41
N TYR A 48 -2.04 8.37 10.01
CA TYR A 48 -1.70 7.04 9.52
C TYR A 48 -2.29 6.80 8.13
N LEU A 49 -3.50 7.31 7.87
CA LEU A 49 -4.11 7.27 6.56
C LEU A 49 -3.33 8.09 5.53
N VAL A 50 -2.86 9.29 5.89
CA VAL A 50 -2.01 10.11 5.01
C VAL A 50 -0.71 9.38 4.66
N ILE A 51 -0.04 8.76 5.65
CA ILE A 51 1.18 7.98 5.42
C ILE A 51 0.91 6.80 4.50
N ALA A 52 -0.19 6.06 4.72
CA ALA A 52 -0.58 4.93 3.89
C ALA A 52 -0.85 5.38 2.44
N LEU A 53 -1.57 6.49 2.23
CA LEU A 53 -1.83 7.01 0.89
C LEU A 53 -0.54 7.41 0.19
N LEU A 54 0.34 8.18 0.85
CA LEU A 54 1.61 8.61 0.28
C LEU A 54 2.52 7.42 -0.09
N ALA A 55 2.62 6.43 0.78
CA ALA A 55 3.40 5.23 0.53
C ALA A 55 2.81 4.38 -0.62
N ALA A 56 1.49 4.41 -0.83
CA ALA A 56 0.82 3.65 -1.88
C ALA A 56 0.97 4.26 -3.30
N ILE A 57 1.26 5.57 -3.43
CA ILE A 57 1.32 6.26 -4.74
C ILE A 57 2.28 5.54 -5.70
N LYS A 58 3.51 5.31 -5.27
CA LYS A 58 4.54 4.72 -6.12
C LYS A 58 4.22 3.28 -6.57
N PRO A 59 3.89 2.33 -5.67
CA PRO A 59 3.54 0.97 -6.10
C PRO A 59 2.28 0.93 -6.99
N ILE A 60 1.31 1.83 -6.77
CA ILE A 60 0.13 1.96 -7.64
C ILE A 60 0.55 2.40 -9.05
N ILE A 61 1.41 3.42 -9.18
CA ILE A 61 1.92 3.86 -10.49
C ILE A 61 2.68 2.73 -11.18
N THR A 62 3.53 2.00 -10.46
CA THR A 62 4.26 0.84 -11.02
C THR A 62 3.30 -0.24 -11.52
N PHE A 63 2.24 -0.53 -10.75
CA PHE A 63 1.19 -1.46 -11.15
C PHE A 63 0.51 -1.00 -12.45
N TRP A 64 0.03 0.25 -12.53
CA TRP A 64 -0.64 0.78 -13.71
C TRP A 64 0.24 0.82 -14.96
N LYS A 65 1.55 0.97 -14.81
CA LYS A 65 2.50 0.89 -15.94
C LYS A 65 2.63 -0.53 -16.52
N GLN A 66 2.25 -1.55 -15.75
CA GLN A 66 2.40 -2.97 -16.13
C GLN A 66 1.09 -3.60 -16.61
N VAL A 67 -0.07 -2.99 -16.33
CA VAL A 67 -1.43 -3.41 -16.73
C VAL A 67 -1.71 -3.21 -18.21
#